data_AF-A0A9D6KCX2-F1
#
_entry.id   AF-A0A9D6KCX2-F1
#
_cell.length_a   1.000
_cell.length_b   1.000
_cell.length_c   1.000
_cell.angle_alpha   90.00
_cell.angle_beta   90.00
_cell.angle_gamma   90.00
#
_symmetry.space_group_name_H-M   'P 1'
#
loop_
_entity.id
_entity.type
_entity.pdbx_description
1 polymer ?
#
loop_
_entity_poly.entity_id
_entity_poly.type
_entity_poly.pdbx_seq_one_letter_code
_entity_poly.pdbx_strand_id
1 'polypeptide(L)'
;MIDLFSKQATAIYGSVWEKIKKGEALSGDAEMIAETMIAHPEFDPFWLAGETAFQPQEINGFIVNPLVHIGLHVTIEQQLDADNPVEVRMALKGLLEKGITRHEAIHQIAGVWGDLYFRSVRRGGPFEDWTYLQELTRLSGEA
;
A
#
# COMPACT_ATOMS: atom_id res chain seq x y z
N MET A 1 7.93 5.70 9.55
CA MET A 1 7.39 4.91 8.44
C MET A 1 8.53 4.12 7.84
N ILE A 2 8.40 2.80 7.76
CA ILE A 2 9.38 1.93 7.10
C ILE A 2 9.42 2.27 5.60
N ASP A 3 10.62 2.31 5.00
CA ASP A 3 10.75 2.51 3.56
C ASP A 3 10.52 1.20 2.82
N LEU A 4 9.41 1.15 2.07
CA LEU A 4 8.97 -0.01 1.29
C LEU A 4 9.13 0.21 -0.23
N PHE A 5 9.62 1.37 -0.65
CA PHE A 5 9.67 1.78 -2.05
C PHE A 5 11.08 1.77 -2.65
N SER A 6 12.05 1.18 -1.94
CA SER A 6 13.43 1.07 -2.40
C SER A 6 13.81 -0.38 -2.66
N LYS A 7 14.88 -0.59 -3.44
CA LYS A 7 15.43 -1.93 -3.67
C LYS A 7 15.83 -2.63 -2.37
N GLN A 8 16.23 -1.86 -1.36
CA GLN A 8 16.58 -2.36 -0.03
C GLN A 8 15.39 -3.02 0.67
N ALA A 9 14.16 -2.63 0.34
CA ALA A 9 12.95 -3.22 0.90
C ALA A 9 12.74 -4.70 0.49
N THR A 10 13.35 -5.17 -0.60
CA THR A 10 13.27 -6.58 -1.04
C THR A 10 13.63 -7.57 0.08
N ALA A 11 14.61 -7.23 0.92
CA ALA A 11 15.01 -8.04 2.06
C ALA A 11 13.95 -8.08 3.16
N ILE A 12 13.20 -7.00 3.36
CA ILE A 12 12.09 -6.92 4.32
C ILE A 12 10.97 -7.86 3.86
N TYR A 13 10.53 -7.75 2.59
CA TYR A 13 9.49 -8.61 2.03
C TYR A 13 9.86 -10.09 2.07
N GLY A 14 11.07 -10.44 1.65
CA GLY A 14 11.55 -11.83 1.70
C GLY A 14 11.60 -12.37 3.13
N SER A 15 12.06 -11.57 4.09
CA SER A 15 12.09 -11.94 5.52
C SER A 15 10.69 -12.18 6.08
N VAL A 16 9.73 -11.29 5.77
CA VAL A 16 8.33 -11.46 6.19
C VAL A 16 7.72 -12.70 5.55
N TRP A 17 7.95 -12.93 4.25
CA TRP A 17 7.46 -14.13 3.56
C TRP A 17 7.96 -15.43 4.19
N GLU A 18 9.26 -15.52 4.48
CA GLU A 18 9.86 -16.67 5.15
C GLU A 18 9.20 -16.96 6.51
N LYS A 19 8.89 -15.92 7.27
CA LYS A 19 8.20 -16.05 8.56
C LYS A 19 6.76 -16.54 8.39
N ILE A 20 6.02 -16.01 7.41
CA ILE A 20 4.68 -16.50 7.05
C ILE A 20 4.74 -18.00 6.73
N LYS A 21 5.70 -18.43 5.89
CA LYS A 21 5.85 -19.84 5.49
C LYS A 21 6.18 -20.77 6.66
N LYS A 22 6.86 -20.26 7.69
CA LYS A 22 7.23 -21.02 8.90
C LYS A 22 6.18 -20.95 10.02
N GLY A 23 5.15 -20.12 9.88
CA GLY A 23 4.17 -19.87 10.93
C GLY A 23 4.79 -19.18 12.15
N GLU A 24 5.84 -18.38 11.95
CA GLU A 24 6.47 -17.61 13.01
C GLU A 24 5.60 -16.40 13.39
N ALA A 25 5.62 -16.05 14.68
CA ALA A 25 4.93 -14.85 15.15
C ALA A 25 5.53 -13.58 14.53
N LEU A 26 4.66 -12.69 14.08
CA LEU A 26 4.97 -11.37 13.54
C LEU A 26 4.32 -10.31 14.44
N SER A 27 4.84 -9.09 14.41
CA SER A 27 4.31 -7.99 15.21
C SER A 27 4.65 -6.64 14.58
N GLY A 28 3.80 -5.63 14.81
CA GLY A 28 4.03 -4.26 14.33
C GLY A 28 4.05 -4.20 12.80
N ASP A 29 4.98 -3.42 12.22
CA ASP A 29 5.09 -3.28 10.76
C ASP A 29 5.18 -4.62 10.03
N ALA A 30 5.87 -5.62 10.60
CA ALA A 30 6.04 -6.92 9.96
C ALA A 30 4.73 -7.73 9.90
N GLU A 31 3.83 -7.56 10.89
CA GLU A 31 2.51 -8.17 10.90
C GLU A 31 1.61 -7.52 9.85
N MET A 32 1.59 -6.19 9.80
CA MET A 32 0.81 -5.44 8.80
C MET A 32 1.25 -5.73 7.35
N ILE A 33 2.58 -5.83 7.12
CA ILE A 33 3.11 -6.25 5.82
C ILE A 33 2.63 -7.68 5.50
N ALA A 34 2.67 -8.60 6.47
CA ALA A 34 2.24 -9.97 6.24
C ALA A 34 0.75 -10.11 5.93
N GLU A 35 -0.11 -9.40 6.66
CA GLU A 35 -1.55 -9.36 6.39
C GLU A 35 -1.84 -8.85 4.97
N THR A 36 -1.12 -7.80 4.56
CA THR A 36 -1.25 -7.24 3.21
C THR A 36 -0.75 -8.22 2.14
N MET A 37 0.37 -8.92 2.38
CA MET A 37 0.88 -9.95 1.45
C MET A 37 -0.08 -11.13 1.32
N ILE A 38 -0.68 -11.59 2.43
CA ILE A 38 -1.66 -12.68 2.44
C ILE A 38 -2.94 -12.27 1.69
N ALA A 39 -3.30 -10.99 1.72
CA ALA A 39 -4.42 -10.45 0.95
C ALA A 39 -4.16 -10.38 -0.57
N HIS A 40 -2.90 -10.54 -1.01
CA HIS A 40 -2.47 -10.47 -2.40
C HIS A 40 -1.71 -11.73 -2.86
N PRO A 41 -2.38 -12.91 -2.91
CA PRO A 41 -1.74 -14.17 -3.31
C PRO A 41 -1.23 -14.16 -4.76
N GLU A 42 -1.72 -13.26 -5.62
CA GLU A 42 -1.22 -13.05 -6.98
C GLU A 42 0.26 -12.64 -7.02
N PHE A 43 0.80 -12.14 -5.92
CA PHE A 43 2.20 -11.71 -5.82
C PHE A 43 3.13 -12.74 -5.17
N ASP A 44 2.61 -13.87 -4.69
CA ASP A 44 3.37 -14.95 -4.04
C ASP A 44 4.65 -15.38 -4.79
N PRO A 45 4.65 -15.51 -6.13
CA PRO A 45 5.85 -15.92 -6.86
C PRO A 45 7.02 -14.91 -6.77
N PHE A 46 6.76 -13.66 -6.38
CA PHE A 46 7.74 -12.58 -6.47
C PHE A 46 8.46 -12.28 -5.15
N TRP A 47 7.96 -12.75 -4.00
CA TRP A 47 8.54 -12.41 -2.69
C TRP A 47 10.00 -12.83 -2.49
N LEU A 48 10.43 -13.89 -3.19
CA LEU A 48 11.81 -14.41 -3.14
C LEU A 48 12.58 -14.19 -4.46
N ALA A 49 12.04 -13.38 -5.38
CA ALA A 49 12.66 -13.13 -6.68
C ALA A 49 13.80 -12.07 -6.64
N GLY A 50 14.19 -11.63 -5.43
CA GLY A 50 15.25 -10.65 -5.23
C GLY A 50 14.96 -9.31 -5.91
N GLU A 51 15.98 -8.68 -6.51
CA GLU A 51 15.81 -7.39 -7.19
C GLU A 51 14.86 -7.44 -8.41
N THR A 52 14.63 -8.63 -8.98
CA THR A 52 13.71 -8.76 -10.12
C THR A 52 12.26 -8.52 -9.74
N ALA A 53 11.89 -8.75 -8.47
CA ALA A 53 10.59 -8.42 -7.92
C ALA A 53 10.28 -6.91 -7.92
N PHE A 54 11.32 -6.07 -8.02
CA PHE A 54 11.19 -4.63 -8.09
C PHE A 54 10.98 -4.11 -9.52
N GLN A 55 10.94 -5.00 -10.52
CA GLN A 55 10.54 -4.64 -11.89
C GLN A 55 9.01 -4.81 -12.03
N PRO A 56 8.35 -3.97 -12.84
CA PRO A 56 6.96 -4.21 -13.22
C PRO A 56 6.79 -5.60 -13.85
N GLN A 57 5.75 -6.31 -13.44
CA GLN A 57 5.38 -7.65 -13.86
C GLN A 57 4.03 -7.60 -14.56
N GLU A 58 3.81 -8.48 -15.54
CA GLU A 58 2.49 -8.69 -16.11
C GLU A 58 1.73 -9.72 -15.27
N ILE A 59 0.66 -9.28 -14.62
CA ILE A 59 -0.16 -10.10 -13.71
C ILE A 59 -1.62 -9.84 -14.04
N ASN A 60 -2.36 -10.89 -14.38
CA ASN A 60 -3.78 -10.82 -14.76
C ASN A 60 -4.09 -9.76 -15.86
N GLY A 61 -3.16 -9.54 -16.79
CA GLY A 61 -3.30 -8.55 -17.86
C GLY A 61 -2.98 -7.11 -17.47
N PHE A 62 -2.46 -6.87 -16.27
CA PHE A 62 -2.00 -5.56 -15.79
C PHE A 62 -0.49 -5.54 -15.61
N ILE A 63 0.13 -4.39 -15.89
CA ILE A 63 1.54 -4.15 -15.56
C ILE A 63 1.61 -3.51 -14.18
N VAL A 64 2.11 -4.26 -13.20
CA VAL A 64 2.17 -3.84 -11.79
C VAL A 64 3.51 -4.23 -11.18
N ASN A 65 4.06 -3.40 -10.29
CA ASN A 65 5.21 -3.79 -9.47
C ASN A 65 4.69 -4.34 -8.13
N PRO A 66 4.86 -5.65 -7.85
CA PRO A 66 4.30 -6.28 -6.65
C PRO A 66 4.74 -5.62 -5.34
N LEU A 67 6.02 -5.28 -5.22
CA LEU A 67 6.57 -4.67 -4.01
C LEU A 67 6.01 -3.27 -3.80
N VAL A 68 5.98 -2.47 -4.86
CA VAL A 68 5.40 -1.12 -4.81
C VAL A 68 3.91 -1.19 -4.45
N HIS A 69 3.16 -2.14 -5.02
CA HIS A 69 1.74 -2.33 -4.69
C HIS A 69 1.55 -2.57 -3.20
N ILE A 70 2.27 -3.52 -2.61
CA ILE A 70 2.18 -3.79 -1.17
C ILE A 70 2.62 -2.57 -0.36
N GLY A 71 3.70 -1.88 -0.76
CA GLY A 71 4.16 -0.67 -0.09
C GLY A 71 3.07 0.42 -0.03
N LEU A 72 2.32 0.62 -1.11
CA LEU A 72 1.19 1.55 -1.14
C LEU A 72 0.06 1.11 -0.20
N HIS A 73 -0.33 -0.16 -0.23
CA HIS A 73 -1.40 -0.66 0.62
C HIS A 73 -1.02 -0.59 2.11
N VAL A 74 0.20 -0.99 2.48
CA VAL A 74 0.71 -0.87 3.86
C VAL A 74 0.75 0.59 4.31
N THR A 75 1.11 1.52 3.41
CA THR A 75 1.12 2.96 3.73
C THR A 75 -0.27 3.45 4.17
N ILE A 76 -1.33 2.98 3.52
CA ILE A 76 -2.70 3.36 3.90
C ILE A 76 -3.12 2.70 5.21
N GLU A 77 -2.75 1.44 5.43
CA GLU A 77 -3.00 0.77 6.71
C GLU A 77 -2.28 1.48 7.87
N GLN A 78 -1.06 1.96 7.67
CA GLN A 78 -0.33 2.77 8.66
C GLN A 78 -1.02 4.11 8.93
N GLN A 79 -1.56 4.78 7.91
CA GLN A 79 -2.33 6.02 8.10
C GLN A 79 -3.62 5.77 8.89
N LEU A 80 -4.28 4.63 8.67
CA LEU A 80 -5.47 4.21 9.40
C LEU A 80 -5.17 3.86 10.86
N ASP A 81 -4.06 3.16 11.12
CA ASP A 81 -3.59 2.81 12.46
C ASP A 81 -3.17 4.05 13.26
N ALA A 82 -2.45 4.97 12.61
CA ALA A 82 -2.03 6.24 13.20
C ALA A 82 -3.15 7.28 13.33
N ASP A 83 -4.32 7.03 12.72
CA ASP A 83 -5.41 7.99 12.56
C ASP A 83 -4.96 9.34 11.97
N ASN A 84 -4.02 9.28 11.02
CA ASN A 84 -3.38 10.47 10.47
C ASN A 84 -2.99 10.28 8.99
N PRO A 85 -3.54 11.08 8.06
CA PRO A 85 -4.57 12.10 8.30
C PRO A 85 -5.95 11.48 8.57
N VAL A 86 -6.79 12.17 9.36
CA VAL A 86 -8.14 11.70 9.74
C VAL A 86 -9.04 11.48 8.51
N GLU A 87 -8.78 12.23 7.45
CA GLU A 87 -9.43 12.16 6.16
C GLU A 87 -9.31 10.76 5.53
N VAL A 88 -8.28 9.98 5.84
CA VAL A 88 -8.15 8.58 5.37
C VAL A 88 -9.23 7.71 5.97
N ARG A 89 -9.50 7.84 7.27
CA ARG A 89 -10.59 7.13 7.94
C ARG A 89 -11.95 7.58 7.42
N MET A 90 -12.12 8.88 7.15
CA MET A 90 -13.35 9.43 6.58
C MET A 90 -13.60 8.92 5.16
N ALA A 91 -12.57 8.92 4.30
CA ALA A 91 -12.62 8.36 2.96
C ALA A 91 -12.99 6.87 3.00
N LEU A 92 -12.32 6.08 3.83
CA LEU A 92 -12.63 4.66 4.00
C LEU A 92 -14.09 4.46 4.41
N LYS A 93 -14.56 5.19 5.43
CA LYS A 93 -15.94 5.10 5.90
C LYS A 93 -16.94 5.41 4.77
N GLY A 94 -16.75 6.52 4.05
CA GLY A 94 -17.66 6.91 2.96
C GLY A 94 -17.68 5.92 1.80
N LEU A 95 -16.53 5.29 1.48
CA LEU A 95 -16.46 4.23 0.47
C LEU A 95 -17.19 2.96 0.94
N LEU A 96 -17.04 2.56 2.21
CA LEU A 96 -17.77 1.43 2.79
C LEU A 96 -19.29 1.66 2.78
N GLU A 97 -19.74 2.87 3.09
CA GLU A 97 -21.17 3.24 3.05
C GLU A 97 -21.75 3.17 1.63
N LYS A 98 -20.92 3.34 0.60
CA LYS A 98 -21.28 3.14 -0.82
C LYS A 98 -21.28 1.66 -1.24
N GLY A 99 -21.01 0.73 -0.33
CA GLY A 99 -20.98 -0.71 -0.60
C GLY A 99 -19.65 -1.22 -1.19
N ILE A 100 -18.60 -0.39 -1.19
CA ILE A 100 -17.26 -0.80 -1.63
C ILE A 100 -16.64 -1.65 -0.52
N THR A 101 -15.92 -2.73 -0.88
CA THR A 101 -15.24 -3.56 0.12
C THR A 101 -14.07 -2.80 0.75
N ARG A 102 -13.66 -3.16 1.98
CA ARG A 102 -12.49 -2.53 2.63
C ARG A 102 -11.25 -2.56 1.75
N HIS A 103 -10.96 -3.73 1.16
CA HIS A 103 -9.78 -3.93 0.32
C HIS A 103 -9.81 -3.02 -0.91
N GLU A 104 -10.95 -2.95 -1.61
CA GLU A 104 -11.11 -2.05 -2.75
C GLU A 104 -11.09 -0.57 -2.35
N ALA A 105 -11.64 -0.22 -1.19
CA ALA A 105 -11.58 1.14 -0.67
C ALA A 105 -10.13 1.57 -0.36
N ILE A 106 -9.33 0.66 0.22
CA ILE A 106 -7.89 0.90 0.44
C ILE A 106 -7.17 1.09 -0.90
N HIS A 107 -7.47 0.29 -1.93
CA HIS A 107 -6.90 0.50 -3.26
C HIS A 107 -7.20 1.88 -3.83
N GLN A 108 -8.43 2.37 -3.68
CA GLN A 108 -8.80 3.71 -4.18
C GLN A 108 -8.03 4.81 -3.44
N ILE A 109 -7.93 4.73 -2.12
CA ILE A 109 -7.16 5.67 -1.30
C ILE A 109 -5.66 5.60 -1.65
N ALA A 110 -5.12 4.38 -1.76
CA ALA A 110 -3.73 4.12 -2.14
C ALA A 110 -3.40 4.65 -3.53
N GLY A 111 -4.36 4.61 -4.47
CA GLY A 111 -4.22 5.20 -5.79
C GLY A 111 -4.01 6.71 -5.74
N VAL A 112 -4.78 7.43 -4.91
CA VAL A 112 -4.62 8.88 -4.70
C VAL A 112 -3.25 9.18 -4.08
N TRP A 113 -2.90 8.50 -2.98
CA TRP A 113 -1.63 8.71 -2.30
C TRP A 113 -0.44 8.40 -3.22
N GLY A 114 -0.51 7.27 -3.94
CA GLY A 114 0.54 6.79 -4.84
C GLY A 114 0.79 7.76 -5.99
N ASP A 115 -0.26 8.29 -6.63
CA ASP A 115 -0.10 9.30 -7.69
C ASP A 115 0.66 10.54 -7.18
N LEU A 116 0.26 11.06 -6.02
CA LEU A 116 0.90 12.22 -5.39
C LEU A 116 2.35 11.94 -5.00
N TYR A 117 2.61 10.78 -4.39
CA TYR A 117 3.94 10.34 -3.99
C TYR A 117 4.87 10.19 -5.19
N PHE A 118 4.45 9.48 -6.25
CA PHE A 118 5.31 9.33 -7.42
C PHE A 118 5.48 10.63 -8.21
N ARG A 119 4.49 11.53 -8.19
CA ARG A 119 4.66 12.90 -8.72
C ARG A 119 5.74 13.67 -7.95
N SER A 120 5.74 13.61 -6.62
CA SER A 120 6.73 14.33 -5.79
C SER A 120 8.15 13.77 -6.02
N VAL A 121 8.30 12.44 -6.03
CA VAL A 121 9.58 11.76 -6.29
C VAL A 121 10.13 12.12 -7.68
N ARG A 122 9.31 12.04 -8.74
CA ARG A 122 9.77 12.35 -10.11
C ARG A 122 10.19 13.81 -10.29
N ARG A 123 9.56 14.74 -9.57
CA ARG A 123 9.84 16.18 -9.66
C ARG A 123 10.89 16.66 -8.66
N GLY A 124 11.28 15.82 -7.70
CA GLY A 124 12.15 16.22 -6.58
C GLY A 124 11.50 17.28 -5.68
N GLY A 125 10.17 17.26 -5.55
CA GLY A 125 9.39 18.25 -4.79
C GLY A 125 8.77 17.67 -3.51
N PRO A 126 8.13 18.52 -2.68
CA PRO A 126 7.38 18.05 -1.52
C PRO A 126 6.15 17.24 -1.94
N PHE A 127 5.65 16.40 -1.03
CA PHE A 127 4.35 15.78 -1.18
C PHE A 127 3.26 16.87 -1.11
N GLU A 128 2.26 16.78 -1.99
CA GLU A 128 1.19 17.79 -2.08
C GLU A 128 0.08 17.48 -1.04
N ASP A 129 0.36 17.70 0.24
CA ASP A 129 -0.54 17.32 1.36
C ASP A 129 -1.97 17.87 1.18
N TRP A 130 -2.11 19.14 0.82
CA TRP A 130 -3.42 19.74 0.64
C TRP A 130 -4.23 19.09 -0.48
N THR A 131 -3.56 18.74 -1.60
CA THR A 131 -4.20 17.98 -2.68
C THR A 131 -4.63 16.61 -2.18
N TYR A 132 -3.82 15.93 -1.36
CA TYR A 132 -4.19 14.64 -0.79
C TYR A 132 -5.47 14.72 0.04
N LEU A 133 -5.54 15.66 0.98
CA LEU A 133 -6.72 15.84 1.84
C LEU A 133 -7.98 16.15 1.02
N GLN A 134 -7.87 16.99 -0.02
CA GLN A 134 -9.00 17.29 -0.89
C GLN A 134 -9.53 16.08 -1.65
N GLU A 135 -8.65 15.26 -2.22
CA GLU A 135 -9.08 14.05 -2.94
C GLU A 135 -9.69 13.01 -2.00
N LEU A 136 -9.18 12.88 -0.77
CA LEU A 136 -9.78 12.01 0.26
C LEU A 136 -11.20 12.45 0.62
N THR A 137 -11.42 13.74 0.80
CA THR A 137 -12.76 14.31 1.07
C THR A 137 -13.73 14.06 -0.09
N ARG A 138 -13.25 14.11 -1.35
CA ARG A 138 -14.08 13.72 -2.50
C ARG A 138 -14.44 12.24 -2.49
N LEU A 139 -13.51 11.36 -2.10
CA LEU A 139 -13.76 9.92 -1.99
C LEU A 139 -14.82 9.60 -0.91
N SER A 140 -14.79 10.30 0.24
CA SER A 140 -15.79 10.11 1.30
C SER A 140 -17.21 10.46 0.82
N GLY A 141 -17.34 11.37 -0.16
CA GLY A 141 -18.63 11.89 -0.63
C GLY A 141 -19.12 13.11 0.16
N GLU A 142 -18.28 13.66 1.03
CA GLU A 142 -18.48 14.96 1.66
C GLU A 142 -17.95 16.02 0.69
N ALA A 143 -18.83 16.59 -0.16
CA ALA A 143 -18.50 17.68 -1.08
C ALA A 143 -19.00 19.03 -0.55
#